data_AF-A0A818A2G9-F1
#
_entry.id   AF-A0A818A2G9-F1
#
_cell.length_a   1.000
_cell.length_b   1.000
_cell.length_c   1.000
_cell.angle_alpha   90.00
_cell.angle_beta   90.00
_cell.angle_gamma   90.00
#
_symmetry.space_group_name_H-M   'P 1'
#
loop_
_entity.id
_entity.type
_entity.pdbx_description
1 polymer ?
#
loop_
_entity_poly.entity_id
_entity_poly.type
_entity_poly.pdbx_seq_one_letter_code
_entity_poly.pdbx_strand_id
1 'polypeptide(L)'
;MKAGIQNAWGFILEPDHSYTAPVWLTEFGTNVDQFTGDNTFIDCVKGFFQTSFTETMSWSYWVLAGSYYIRSGTIELHESFGLLTDNWKEIKSKSFIDILSTM
;
A
#
# COMPACT_ATOMS: atom_id res chain seq x y z
N MET A 1 13.56 -3.24 -4.53
CA MET A 1 12.85 -1.94 -4.37
C MET A 1 13.80 -0.84 -3.88
N LYS A 2 14.45 -1.00 -2.72
CA LYS A 2 15.31 0.02 -2.09
C LYS A 2 16.41 0.61 -2.99
N ALA A 3 17.20 -0.23 -3.67
CA ALA A 3 18.28 0.25 -4.55
C ALA A 3 17.82 1.10 -5.75
N GLY A 4 16.68 0.76 -6.36
CA GLY A 4 16.16 1.50 -7.51
C GLY A 4 15.61 2.88 -7.13
N ILE A 5 14.85 2.94 -6.03
CA ILE A 5 14.33 4.21 -5.49
C ILE A 5 15.49 5.10 -5.06
N GLN A 6 16.48 4.55 -4.34
CA GLN A 6 17.65 5.28 -3.89
C GLN A 6 18.43 5.93 -5.03
N ASN A 7 18.64 5.20 -6.12
CA ASN A 7 19.43 5.69 -7.25
C ASN A 7 18.73 6.78 -8.09
N ALA A 8 17.40 6.86 -8.07
CA ALA A 8 16.64 7.78 -8.91
C ALA A 8 16.10 8.99 -8.14
N TRP A 9 15.51 8.77 -6.96
CA TRP A 9 14.77 9.80 -6.22
C TRP A 9 15.04 9.78 -4.72
N GLY A 10 15.82 8.82 -4.21
CA GLY A 10 16.00 8.63 -2.77
C GLY A 10 16.67 9.80 -2.05
N PHE A 11 17.31 10.72 -2.80
CA PHE A 11 17.85 11.96 -2.25
C PHE A 11 16.76 12.81 -1.56
N ILE A 12 15.49 12.75 -2.02
CA ILE A 12 14.39 13.49 -1.37
C ILE A 12 14.05 12.95 0.03
N LEU A 13 14.53 11.74 0.35
CA LEU A 13 14.36 11.08 1.65
C LEU A 13 15.58 11.25 2.57
N GLU A 14 16.62 11.98 2.15
CA GLU A 14 17.76 12.28 3.01
C GLU A 14 17.38 13.37 4.02
N PRO A 15 17.61 13.21 5.32
CA PRO A 15 17.27 14.23 6.31
C PRO A 15 18.13 15.49 6.14
N ASP A 16 17.63 16.63 6.63
CA ASP A 16 18.39 17.87 6.81
C ASP A 16 18.97 18.54 5.53
N HIS A 17 18.36 18.28 4.37
CA HIS A 17 18.68 19.01 3.13
C HIS A 17 17.55 19.96 2.71
N SER A 18 17.91 21.05 2.02
CA SER A 18 16.95 22.04 1.52
C SER A 18 16.05 21.51 0.39
N TYR A 19 16.43 20.38 -0.21
CA TYR A 19 15.68 19.69 -1.25
C TYR A 19 14.80 18.55 -0.71
N THR A 20 14.86 18.26 0.59
CA THR A 20 14.07 17.21 1.25
C THR A 20 12.63 17.67 1.44
N ALA A 21 11.68 16.79 1.19
CA ALA A 21 10.26 17.05 1.40
C ALA A 21 9.54 15.78 1.88
N PRO A 22 8.42 15.90 2.60
CA PRO A 22 7.59 14.76 2.94
C PRO A 22 7.15 13.99 1.70
N VAL A 23 7.21 12.67 1.78
CA VAL A 23 6.82 11.77 0.68
C VAL A 23 5.60 10.97 1.08
N TRP A 24 4.63 10.89 0.18
CA TRP A 24 3.44 10.07 0.39
C TRP A 24 3.37 8.99 -0.70
N LEU A 25 3.46 7.72 -0.31
CA LEU A 25 3.17 6.61 -1.23
C LEU A 25 1.66 6.43 -1.30
N THR A 26 1.03 6.98 -2.33
CA THR A 26 -0.44 7.07 -2.41
C THR A 26 -1.11 5.75 -2.72
N GLU A 27 -0.41 4.84 -3.42
CA GLU A 27 -1.00 3.58 -3.87
C GLU A 27 0.04 2.46 -3.86
N PHE A 28 -0.33 1.36 -3.21
CA PHE A 28 0.32 0.06 -3.29
C PHE A 28 -0.71 -1.00 -2.89
N GLY A 29 -0.46 -2.26 -3.24
CA GLY A 29 -1.27 -3.34 -2.72
C GLY A 29 -0.93 -4.71 -3.26
N THR A 30 -1.80 -5.67 -2.93
CA THR A 30 -1.78 -7.06 -3.38
C THR A 30 -3.21 -7.53 -3.54
N ASN A 31 -3.41 -8.62 -4.27
CA ASN A 31 -4.66 -9.36 -4.23
C ASN A 31 -4.92 -9.86 -2.78
N VAL A 32 -5.96 -9.34 -2.15
CA VAL A 32 -6.37 -9.62 -0.76
C VAL A 32 -7.11 -10.95 -0.67
N ASP A 33 -7.87 -11.32 -1.71
CA ASP A 33 -8.63 -12.58 -1.73
C ASP A 33 -7.71 -13.80 -1.64
N GLN A 34 -6.49 -13.67 -2.16
CA GLN A 34 -5.46 -14.71 -2.18
C GLN A 34 -4.40 -14.53 -1.08
N PHE A 35 -4.62 -13.60 -0.15
CA PHE A 35 -3.62 -13.29 0.87
C PHE A 35 -3.54 -14.38 1.94
N THR A 36 -2.40 -15.09 1.99
CA THR A 36 -2.17 -16.21 2.92
C THR A 36 -1.33 -15.86 4.15
N GLY A 37 -0.87 -14.61 4.26
CA GLY A 37 0.03 -14.17 5.34
C GLY A 37 1.46 -13.89 4.90
N ASP A 38 1.89 -14.42 3.75
CA ASP A 38 3.21 -14.17 3.16
C ASP A 38 3.05 -13.44 1.83
N ASN A 39 3.70 -12.29 1.70
CA ASN A 39 3.82 -11.59 0.44
C ASN A 39 5.09 -10.75 0.41
N THR A 40 6.10 -11.25 -0.32
CA THR A 40 7.41 -10.62 -0.43
C THR A 40 7.34 -9.16 -0.88
N PHE A 41 6.38 -8.78 -1.73
CA PHE A 41 6.22 -7.38 -2.15
C PHE A 41 5.75 -6.50 -0.98
N ILE A 42 4.71 -6.93 -0.25
CA ILE A 42 4.19 -6.22 0.93
C ILE A 42 5.24 -6.14 2.03
N ASP A 43 6.00 -7.21 2.27
CA ASP A 43 7.10 -7.21 3.25
C ASP A 43 8.23 -6.26 2.84
N CYS A 44 8.56 -6.18 1.56
CA CYS A 44 9.53 -5.20 1.05
C CYS A 44 9.04 -3.76 1.22
N VAL A 45 7.76 -3.50 0.99
CA VAL A 45 7.16 -2.16 1.17
C VAL A 45 7.16 -1.78 2.64
N LYS A 46 6.75 -2.68 3.54
CA LYS A 46 6.83 -2.51 4.98
C LYS A 46 8.26 -2.23 5.44
N GLY A 47 9.22 -3.06 5.02
CA GLY A 47 10.63 -2.84 5.32
C GLY A 47 11.16 -1.53 4.75
N PHE A 48 10.65 -1.08 3.60
CA PHE A 48 10.98 0.24 3.06
C PHE A 48 10.46 1.36 3.95
N PHE A 49 9.22 1.32 4.44
CA PHE A 49 8.70 2.32 5.38
C PHE A 49 9.49 2.34 6.70
N GLN A 50 9.72 1.17 7.28
CA GLN A 50 10.43 1.04 8.57
C GLN A 50 11.91 1.42 8.52
N THR A 51 12.55 1.32 7.33
CA THR A 51 13.98 1.60 7.16
C THR A 51 14.28 2.86 6.35
N SER A 52 13.25 3.58 5.90
CA SER A 52 13.44 4.89 5.29
C SER A 52 13.75 5.90 6.38
N PHE A 53 14.81 6.68 6.17
CA PHE A 53 15.53 7.42 7.20
C PHE A 53 14.83 8.67 7.73
N THR A 54 13.55 8.86 7.43
CA THR A 54 12.82 10.07 7.82
C THR A 54 11.43 9.73 8.34
N GLU A 55 11.03 10.40 9.42
CA GLU A 55 9.63 10.45 9.90
C GLU A 55 8.68 11.13 8.88
N THR A 56 9.20 11.54 7.73
CA THR A 56 8.48 12.34 6.73
C THR A 56 7.81 11.49 5.65
N MET A 57 7.93 10.17 5.71
CA MET A 57 7.25 9.28 4.77
C MET A 57 5.94 8.75 5.34
N SER A 58 4.86 8.85 4.56
CA SER A 58 3.53 8.32 4.88
C SER A 58 2.97 7.56 3.69
N TRP A 59 1.87 6.84 3.89
CA TRP A 59 1.33 5.95 2.88
C TRP A 59 -0.20 5.85 2.89
N SER A 60 -0.74 5.38 1.77
CA SER A 60 -2.14 4.97 1.64
C SER A 60 -2.24 3.68 0.84
N TYR A 61 -3.13 2.80 1.28
CA TYR A 61 -3.35 1.51 0.63
C TYR A 61 -4.41 1.63 -0.47
N TRP A 62 -4.15 0.98 -1.60
CA TRP A 62 -5.16 0.73 -2.63
C TRP A 62 -5.81 -0.64 -2.38
N VAL A 63 -7.07 -0.75 -1.96
CA VAL A 63 -8.07 0.32 -1.74
C VAL A 63 -9.08 -0.07 -0.67
N LEU A 64 -9.76 0.90 -0.04
CA LEU A 64 -10.86 0.66 0.91
C LEU A 64 -12.12 0.03 0.26
N ALA A 65 -12.20 -0.08 -1.06
CA ALA A 65 -13.40 -0.55 -1.76
C ALA A 65 -13.63 -2.06 -1.59
N GLY A 66 -14.85 -2.52 -1.92
CA GLY A 66 -15.15 -3.94 -2.11
C GLY A 66 -15.54 -4.31 -3.55
N SER A 67 -16.24 -3.40 -4.22
CA SER A 67 -16.61 -3.50 -5.63
C SER A 67 -16.41 -2.15 -6.34
N TYR A 68 -16.31 -2.18 -7.67
CA TYR A 68 -16.43 -0.99 -8.50
C TYR A 68 -17.90 -0.76 -8.82
N TYR A 69 -18.36 0.49 -8.72
CA TYR A 69 -19.67 0.88 -9.27
C TYR A 69 -19.79 0.46 -10.75
N ILE A 70 -18.80 0.83 -11.58
CA ILE A 70 -18.60 0.33 -12.95
C ILE A 70 -17.11 0.23 -13.24
N ARG A 71 -16.65 -0.89 -13.84
CA ARG A 71 -15.29 -1.05 -14.36
C ARG A 71 -15.35 -1.85 -15.65
N SER A 72 -14.76 -1.30 -16.72
CA SER A 72 -14.72 -1.95 -18.04
C SER A 72 -16.08 -2.39 -18.58
N GLY A 73 -17.15 -1.64 -18.27
CA GLY A 73 -18.53 -1.96 -18.67
C GLY A 73 -19.27 -2.93 -17.76
N THR A 74 -18.62 -3.48 -16.73
CA THR A 74 -19.24 -4.37 -15.74
C THR A 74 -19.62 -3.57 -14.49
N ILE A 75 -20.89 -3.68 -14.09
CA ILE A 75 -21.44 -3.08 -12.86
C ILE A 75 -21.10 -3.99 -11.67
N GLU A 76 -20.79 -3.39 -10.51
CA GLU A 76 -20.44 -4.10 -9.28
C GLU A 76 -19.29 -5.11 -9.48
N LEU A 77 -18.29 -4.74 -10.29
CA LEU A 77 -17.14 -5.60 -10.53
C LEU A 77 -16.33 -5.75 -9.23
N HIS A 78 -16.10 -6.98 -8.82
CA HIS A 78 -15.29 -7.33 -7.66
C HIS A 78 -13.90 -6.67 -7.68
N GLU A 79 -13.51 -6.02 -6.58
CA GLU A 79 -12.18 -5.43 -6.40
C GLU A 79 -11.32 -6.34 -5.51
N SER A 80 -10.46 -7.16 -6.12
CA SER A 80 -9.63 -8.15 -5.44
C SER A 80 -8.51 -7.55 -4.57
N PHE A 81 -8.13 -6.30 -4.80
CA PHE A 81 -7.23 -5.51 -3.93
C PHE A 81 -8.00 -4.75 -2.84
N GLY A 82 -9.32 -4.93 -2.79
CA GLY A 82 -10.20 -4.25 -1.86
C GLY A 82 -10.05 -4.75 -0.42
N LEU A 83 -10.14 -3.85 0.56
CA LEU A 83 -10.17 -4.22 1.97
C LEU A 83 -11.55 -4.69 2.44
N LEU A 84 -12.62 -4.28 1.74
CA LEU A 84 -14.00 -4.58 2.12
C LEU A 84 -14.63 -5.65 1.23
N THR A 85 -15.63 -6.35 1.73
CA THR A 85 -16.48 -7.27 0.95
C THR A 85 -17.27 -6.50 -0.11
N ASP A 86 -17.74 -7.17 -1.16
CA ASP A 86 -18.44 -6.56 -2.31
C ASP A 86 -19.70 -5.79 -1.91
N ASN A 87 -20.30 -6.13 -0.76
CA ASN A 87 -21.44 -5.42 -0.18
C ASN A 87 -21.05 -4.24 0.74
N TRP A 88 -19.76 -3.95 0.89
CA TRP A 88 -19.17 -2.86 1.68
C TRP A 88 -19.43 -2.93 3.19
N LYS A 89 -19.74 -4.11 3.74
CA LYS A 89 -20.12 -4.27 5.16
C LYS A 89 -19.04 -4.83 6.05
N GLU A 90 -18.13 -5.63 5.51
CA GLU A 90 -17.16 -6.41 6.28
C GLU A 90 -15.76 -6.26 5.71
N ILE A 91 -14.73 -6.49 6.52
CA ILE A 91 -13.35 -6.58 6.03
C ILE A 91 -13.12 -7.96 5.40
N LYS A 92 -12.48 -8.01 4.24
CA LYS A 92 -12.18 -9.27 3.53
C LYS A 92 -11.17 -10.14 4.26
N SER A 93 -10.14 -9.51 4.83
CA SER A 93 -9.03 -10.21 5.44
C SER A 93 -8.53 -9.47 6.67
N LYS A 94 -8.86 -9.99 7.86
CA LYS A 94 -8.34 -9.44 9.12
C LYS A 94 -6.82 -9.56 9.18
N SER A 95 -6.25 -10.67 8.71
CA SER A 95 -4.79 -10.86 8.71
C SER A 95 -4.07 -9.80 7.88
N PHE A 96 -4.67 -9.37 6.77
CA PHE A 96 -4.09 -8.30 5.96
C PHE A 96 -4.22 -6.91 6.61
N ILE A 97 -5.36 -6.61 7.26
CA ILE A 97 -5.51 -5.39 8.07
C ILE A 97 -4.48 -5.34 9.19
N ASP A 98 -4.25 -6.46 9.88
CA ASP A 98 -3.24 -6.56 10.93
C ASP A 98 -1.85 -6.23 10.38
N ILE A 99 -1.50 -6.67 9.17
CA ILE A 99 -0.22 -6.30 8.52
C ILE A 99 -0.15 -4.80 8.24
N LEU A 100 -1.19 -4.21 7.65
CA LEU A 100 -1.23 -2.77 7.37
C LEU A 100 -1.05 -1.94 8.65
N SER A 101 -1.60 -2.38 9.78
CA SER A 101 -1.43 -1.68 11.07
C SER A 101 -0.01 -1.71 11.64
N THR A 102 0.89 -2.52 11.06
CA THR A 102 2.29 -2.66 11.49
C THR A 102 3.30 -2.07 10.50
N MET A 103 2.80 -1.43 9.44
CA MET A 103 3.62 -0.72 8.44
C MET A 103 4.37 0.45 9.07
#